data_AF-A0A7J3KYY3-F1
#
_entry.id   AF-A0A7J3KYY3-F1
#
_cell.length_a   1.000
_cell.length_b   1.000
_cell.length_c   1.000
_cell.angle_alpha   90.00
_cell.angle_beta   90.00
_cell.angle_gamma   90.00
#
_symmetry.space_group_name_H-M   'P 1'
#
loop_
_entity.id
_entity.type
_entity.pdbx_description
1 polymer ?
#
loop_
_entity_poly.entity_id
_entity_poly.type
_entity_poly.pdbx_seq_one_letter_code
_entity_poly.pdbx_strand_id
1 'polypeptide(L)'
;FIVCGALMSMSIGSLISLISKTWSSASNLATVLGLLLSFTTGVWFPIEWMPQPIRVLAIIFPPAWSIEASRRILVFETVMETLILDAIKIFSSTILLLTVALISYRTMIRRYSEY
;
A
#
# COMPACT_ATOMS: atom_id res chain seq x y z
N PHE A 1 3.17 9.91 8.24
CA PHE A 1 3.02 9.06 7.04
C PHE A 1 3.05 7.57 7.35
N ILE A 2 3.96 7.08 8.20
CA ILE A 2 4.05 5.66 8.60
C ILE A 2 2.68 5.03 8.97
N VAL A 3 1.88 5.69 9.82
CA VAL A 3 0.54 5.19 10.19
C VAL A 3 -0.39 5.06 8.98
N CYS A 4 -0.40 6.04 8.08
CA CYS A 4 -1.17 5.97 6.83
C CYS A 4 -0.68 4.78 5.97
N GLY A 5 0.63 4.58 5.87
CA GLY A 5 1.21 3.43 5.17
C GLY A 5 0.76 2.10 5.78
N ALA A 6 0.74 1.99 7.11
CA ALA A 6 0.24 0.80 7.80
C ALA A 6 -1.24 0.54 7.52
N LEU A 7 -2.09 1.58 7.56
CA LEU A 7 -3.52 1.47 7.24
C LEU A 7 -3.76 1.02 5.79
N MET A 8 -2.98 1.53 4.84
CA MET A 8 -3.03 1.07 3.45
C MET A 8 -2.65 -0.42 3.35
N SER A 9 -1.56 -0.83 4.00
CA SER A 9 -1.11 -2.23 4.01
C SER A 9 -2.16 -3.15 4.63
N MET A 10 -2.82 -2.74 5.72
CA MET A 10 -3.94 -3.47 6.31
C MET A 10 -5.13 -3.58 5.35
N SER A 11 -5.45 -2.50 4.63
CA SER A 11 -6.53 -2.48 3.64
C SER A 11 -6.26 -3.48 2.51
N ILE A 12 -5.02 -3.51 2.00
CA ILE A 12 -4.60 -4.47 0.97
C ILE A 12 -4.63 -5.90 1.52
N GLY A 13 -4.15 -6.13 2.74
CA GLY A 13 -4.21 -7.44 3.39
C GLY A 13 -5.64 -7.96 3.55
N SER A 14 -6.58 -7.07 3.90
CA SER A 14 -8.00 -7.38 3.96
C SER A 14 -8.55 -7.77 2.58
N LEU A 15 -8.18 -7.05 1.53
CA LEU A 15 -8.59 -7.38 0.15
C LEU A 15 -8.03 -8.73 -0.32
N ILE A 16 -6.78 -9.06 0.03
CA ILE A 16 -6.18 -10.38 -0.26
C ILE A 16 -6.97 -11.49 0.44
N SER A 17 -7.36 -11.27 1.70
CA SER A 17 -8.15 -12.21 2.50
C SER A 17 -9.48 -12.58 1.82
N LEU A 18 -10.13 -11.62 1.16
CA LEU A 18 -11.39 -11.86 0.44
C LEU A 18 -11.25 -12.78 -0.78
N ILE A 19 -10.07 -12.85 -1.38
CA ILE A 19 -9.81 -13.65 -2.59
C ILE A 19 -9.26 -15.03 -2.22
N SER A 20 -8.58 -15.13 -1.08
CA SER A 20 -8.01 -16.38 -0.60
C SER A 20 -9.07 -17.33 -0.05
N LYS A 21 -9.09 -18.56 -0.56
CA LYS A 21 -10.01 -19.62 -0.10
C LYS A 21 -9.62 -20.25 1.23
N THR A 22 -8.34 -20.12 1.61
CA THR A 22 -7.79 -20.71 2.83
C THR A 22 -6.82 -19.75 3.51
N TRP A 23 -6.72 -19.85 4.84
CA TRP A 23 -5.77 -19.07 5.65
C TRP A 23 -4.33 -19.18 5.16
N SER A 24 -3.89 -20.39 4.81
CA SER A 24 -2.53 -20.62 4.29
C SER A 24 -2.30 -19.92 2.93
N SER A 25 -3.30 -19.93 2.04
CA SER A 25 -3.22 -19.23 0.75
C SER A 25 -3.17 -17.70 0.94
N ALA A 26 -3.96 -17.16 1.88
CA ALA A 26 -3.94 -15.74 2.22
C ALA A 26 -2.55 -15.30 2.70
N SER A 27 -1.98 -16.06 3.63
CA SER A 27 -0.66 -15.79 4.20
C SER A 27 0.42 -15.83 3.13
N ASN A 28 0.45 -16.89 2.31
CA ASN A 28 1.47 -17.03 1.26
C ASN A 28 1.38 -15.90 0.24
N LEU A 29 0.17 -15.51 -0.18
CA LEU A 29 -0.02 -14.38 -1.09
C LEU A 29 0.43 -13.08 -0.45
N ALA A 30 0.09 -12.83 0.82
CA ALA A 30 0.51 -11.63 1.53
C ALA A 30 2.03 -11.55 1.65
N THR A 31 2.71 -12.67 1.93
CA THR A 31 4.18 -12.71 2.00
C THR A 31 4.83 -12.45 0.64
N VAL A 32 4.37 -13.13 -0.42
CA VAL A 32 4.93 -12.95 -1.77
C VAL A 32 4.69 -11.53 -2.28
N LEU A 33 3.46 -11.02 -2.14
CA LEU A 33 3.15 -9.64 -2.53
C LEU A 33 3.91 -8.64 -1.68
N GLY A 34 3.97 -8.83 -0.36
CA GLY A 34 4.73 -7.97 0.54
C GLY A 34 6.21 -7.90 0.17
N LEU A 35 6.81 -9.05 -0.17
CA LEU A 35 8.18 -9.12 -0.64
C LEU A 35 8.36 -8.39 -1.98
N LEU A 36 7.53 -8.68 -2.97
CA LEU A 36 7.57 -8.00 -4.28
C LEU A 36 7.42 -6.49 -4.15
N LEU A 37 6.48 -6.05 -3.32
CA LEU A 37 6.22 -4.64 -3.06
C LEU A 37 7.35 -3.99 -2.28
N SER A 38 8.06 -4.71 -1.40
CA SER A 38 9.22 -4.16 -0.69
C SER A 38 10.33 -3.68 -1.64
N PHE A 39 10.44 -4.26 -2.84
CA PHE A 39 11.37 -3.78 -3.86
C PHE A 39 10.88 -2.48 -4.51
N THR A 40 9.58 -2.23 -4.55
CA THR A 40 9.01 -1.00 -5.15
C THR A 40 9.13 0.23 -4.25
N THR A 41 9.43 0.05 -2.97
CA THR A 41 9.47 1.17 -1.99
C THR A 41 10.81 1.91 -1.99
N GLY A 42 11.78 1.48 -2.78
CA GLY A 42 13.12 2.07 -2.80
C GLY A 42 13.96 1.78 -1.54
N VAL A 43 13.47 0.93 -0.63
CA VAL A 43 14.14 0.62 0.66
C VAL A 43 15.39 -0.23 0.45
N TRP A 44 15.35 -1.19 -0.47
CA TRP A 44 16.47 -2.07 -0.77
C TRP A 44 17.45 -1.46 -1.78
N PHE A 45 16.91 -0.79 -2.79
CA PHE A 45 17.69 -0.19 -3.88
C PHE A 45 17.07 1.15 -4.27
N PRO A 46 17.88 2.13 -4.69
CA PRO A 46 17.36 3.34 -5.32
C PRO A 46 16.46 3.00 -6.51
N ILE A 47 15.31 3.66 -6.62
CA ILE A 47 14.32 3.44 -7.69
C ILE A 47 14.90 3.74 -9.08
N GLU A 48 15.89 4.64 -9.13
CA GLU A 48 16.59 5.05 -10.34
C GLU A 48 17.40 3.91 -10.98
N TRP A 49 17.77 2.90 -10.20
CA TRP A 49 18.53 1.73 -10.66
C TRP A 49 17.62 0.60 -11.18
N MET A 50 16.32 0.68 -10.93
CA MET A 50 15.39 -0.39 -11.29
C MET A 50 15.02 -0.34 -12.78
N PRO A 51 14.67 -1.47 -13.41
CA PRO A 51 14.11 -1.48 -14.76
C PRO A 51 12.75 -0.75 -14.80
N GLN A 52 12.38 -0.22 -15.97
CA GLN A 52 11.17 0.60 -16.15
C GLN A 52 9.88 0.00 -15.55
N PRO A 53 9.57 -1.31 -15.69
CA PRO A 53 8.34 -1.88 -15.16
C PRO A 53 8.22 -1.72 -13.64
N ILE A 54 9.34 -1.86 -12.91
CA ILE A 54 9.35 -1.75 -11.45
C ILE A 54 9.19 -0.29 -11.02
N ARG A 55 9.77 0.65 -11.77
CA ARG A 55 9.58 2.09 -11.52
C ARG A 55 8.12 2.50 -11.69
N VAL A 56 7.45 1.99 -12.71
CA VAL A 56 6.01 2.26 -12.94
C VAL A 56 5.18 1.72 -11.77
N LEU A 57 5.49 0.51 -11.29
CA LEU A 57 4.82 -0.04 -10.11
C LEU A 57 5.04 0.83 -8.87
N ALA A 58 6.26 1.30 -8.63
CA ALA A 58 6.57 2.20 -7.52
C ALA A 58 5.79 3.54 -7.60
N ILE A 59 5.58 4.06 -8.81
CA ILE A 59 4.80 5.28 -9.04
C ILE A 59 3.31 5.06 -8.80
N ILE A 60 2.78 3.87 -9.07
CA ILE A 60 1.35 3.57 -8.91
C ILE A 60 1.00 3.17 -7.47
N PHE A 61 1.93 2.53 -6.76
CA PHE A 61 1.63 1.86 -5.50
C PHE A 61 1.61 2.82 -4.29
N PRO A 62 0.44 3.13 -3.69
CA PRO A 62 0.34 4.19 -2.69
C PRO A 62 1.16 3.96 -1.40
N PRO A 63 1.30 2.73 -0.87
CA PRO A 63 2.17 2.48 0.26
C PRO A 63 3.63 2.88 0.01
N ALA A 64 4.11 2.81 -1.24
CA ALA A 64 5.47 3.22 -1.59
C ALA A 64 5.67 4.74 -1.39
N TRP A 65 4.66 5.56 -1.73
CA TRP A 65 4.72 7.00 -1.51
C TRP A 65 4.84 7.36 -0.02
N SER A 66 4.18 6.60 0.86
CA SER A 66 4.23 6.82 2.31
C SER A 66 5.62 6.54 2.89
N ILE A 67 6.27 5.48 2.42
CA ILE A 67 7.62 5.10 2.82
C ILE A 67 8.63 6.13 2.30
N GLU A 68 8.50 6.54 1.04
CA GLU A 68 9.37 7.53 0.42
C GLU A 68 9.25 8.91 1.09
N ALA A 69 8.03 9.37 1.36
CA ALA A 69 7.80 10.62 2.09
C ALA A 69 8.36 10.55 3.53
N SER A 70 8.26 9.39 4.18
CA SER A 70 8.87 9.17 5.50
C SER A 70 10.39 9.24 5.42
N ARG A 71 11.01 8.64 4.39
CA ARG A 71 12.45 8.70 4.14
C ARG A 71 12.93 10.13 3.88
N ARG A 72 12.19 10.90 3.09
CA ARG A 72 12.51 12.32 2.80
C ARG A 72 12.52 13.19 4.05
N ILE A 73 11.56 12.97 4.96
CA ILE A 73 11.53 13.66 6.25
C ILE A 73 12.69 13.21 7.15
N LEU A 74 12.89 11.90 7.30
CA LEU A 74 13.82 11.34 8.28
C LEU A 74 15.29 11.47 7.87
N VAL A 75 15.60 11.47 6.58
CA VAL A 75 16.98 11.43 6.06
C VAL A 75 17.43 12.76 5.46
N PHE A 76 16.52 13.49 4.80
CA PHE A 76 16.89 14.65 3.97
C PHE A 76 16.36 15.98 4.50
N GLU A 77 15.71 16.01 5.67
CA GLU A 77 15.19 17.21 6.34
C GLU A 77 14.48 18.19 5.37
N THR A 78 13.66 17.64 4.46
CA THR A 78 13.11 18.40 3.32
C THR A 78 12.14 19.51 3.73
N VAL A 79 12.12 20.59 2.94
CA VAL A 79 11.26 21.77 3.10
C VAL A 79 9.77 21.41 3.14
N MET A 80 9.06 21.97 4.12
CA MET A 80 7.62 21.75 4.40
C MET A 80 6.70 21.93 3.20
N GLU A 81 7.04 22.80 2.26
CA GLU A 81 6.25 23.08 1.06
C GLU A 81 6.11 21.86 0.15
N THR A 82 7.16 21.04 0.05
CA THR A 82 7.12 19.79 -0.74
C THR A 82 6.31 18.69 -0.05
N LEU A 83 6.16 18.76 1.27
CA LEU A 83 5.47 17.74 2.07
C LEU A 83 3.95 17.84 1.99
N ILE A 84 3.40 19.02 1.69
CA ILE A 84 1.94 19.23 1.63
C ILE A 84 1.33 18.41 0.49
N LEU A 85 1.96 18.42 -0.69
CA LEU A 85 1.49 17.65 -1.84
C LEU A 85 1.58 16.14 -1.59
N ASP A 86 2.67 15.69 -0.97
CA ASP A 86 2.85 14.28 -0.62
C ASP A 86 1.83 13.86 0.46
N ALA A 87 1.56 14.72 1.44
CA ALA A 87 0.54 14.49 2.46
C ALA A 87 -0.85 14.31 1.82
N ILE A 88 -1.26 15.20 0.92
CA ILE A 88 -2.56 15.11 0.25
C ILE A 88 -2.68 13.80 -0.55
N LYS A 89 -1.63 13.42 -1.30
CA LYS A 89 -1.58 12.15 -2.05
C LYS A 89 -1.67 10.93 -1.14
N ILE A 90 -0.98 10.93 0.00
CA ILE A 90 -0.98 9.83 0.96
C ILE A 90 -2.32 9.74 1.69
N PHE A 91 -2.89 10.85 2.13
CA PHE A 91 -4.17 10.87 2.82
C PHE A 91 -5.32 10.45 1.91
N SER A 92 -5.38 11.00 0.70
CA SER A 92 -6.41 10.63 -0.29
C SER A 92 -6.34 9.15 -0.64
N SER A 93 -5.15 8.61 -0.88
CA SER A 93 -4.98 7.18 -1.18
C SER A 93 -5.29 6.28 0.02
N THR A 94 -5.03 6.73 1.25
CA THR A 94 -5.43 6.00 2.47
C THR A 94 -6.95 5.87 2.56
N ILE A 95 -7.67 6.99 2.36
CA ILE A 95 -9.13 7.02 2.40
C ILE A 95 -9.71 6.15 1.27
N LEU A 96 -9.14 6.22 0.07
CA LEU A 96 -9.55 5.38 -1.06
C LEU A 96 -9.36 3.89 -0.76
N LEU A 97 -8.19 3.47 -0.26
CA LEU A 97 -7.95 2.06 0.04
C LEU A 97 -8.82 1.54 1.19
N LEU A 98 -9.03 2.34 2.22
CA LEU A 98 -9.93 1.98 3.32
C LEU A 98 -11.37 1.85 2.85
N THR A 99 -11.87 2.79 2.06
CA THR A 99 -13.25 2.74 1.53
C THR A 99 -13.45 1.53 0.63
N VAL A 100 -12.51 1.24 -0.26
CA VAL A 100 -12.54 0.03 -1.10
C VAL A 100 -12.54 -1.24 -0.23
N ALA A 101 -11.64 -1.35 0.75
CA ALA A 101 -11.59 -2.50 1.64
C ALA A 101 -12.91 -2.70 2.42
N LEU A 102 -13.47 -1.61 2.98
CA LEU A 102 -14.75 -1.65 3.71
C LEU A 102 -15.93 -2.05 2.81
N ILE A 103 -16.00 -1.54 1.58
CA ILE A 103 -17.05 -1.88 0.62
C ILE A 103 -16.94 -3.36 0.22
N SER A 104 -15.73 -3.83 -0.13
CA SER A 104 -15.51 -5.23 -0.50
C SER A 104 -15.88 -6.18 0.63
N TYR A 105 -15.56 -5.82 1.89
CA TYR A 105 -15.94 -6.59 3.06
C TYR A 105 -17.46 -6.64 3.27
N ARG A 106 -18.16 -5.49 3.11
CA ARG A 106 -19.63 -5.45 3.19
C ARG A 106 -20.31 -6.29 2.12
N THR A 107 -19.81 -6.26 0.88
CA THR A 107 -20.34 -7.07 -0.21
C THR A 107 -20.18 -8.57 0.07
N MET A 108 -19.05 -8.97 0.66
CA MET A 108 -18.82 -10.36 1.03
C MET A 108 -19.85 -10.85 2.06
N ILE A 109 -20.06 -10.09 3.15
CA ILE A 109 -21.01 -10.50 4.20
C ILE A 109 -22.43 -10.69 3.64
N ARG A 110 -22.88 -9.82 2.72
CA ARG A 110 -24.19 -9.97 2.07
C ARG A 110 -24.31 -11.28 1.29
N ARG A 111 -23.27 -11.68 0.56
CA ARG A 111 -23.27 -12.96 -0.19
C ARG A 111 -23.41 -14.19 0.71
N TYR A 112 -22.95 -14.13 1.95
CA TYR A 112 -23.09 -15.24 2.90
C TYR A 112 -24.44 -15.25 3.64
N SER A 113 -25.19 -14.14 3.63
CA SER A 113 -26.53 -14.06 4.22
C SER A 113 -27.64 -14.54 3.29
N GLU A 114 -27.35 -14.75 2.00
CA GLU A 114 -28.30 -15.22 0.99
C GLU A 114 -28.25 -16.75 0.77
N TYR A 115 -27.40 -17.46 1.51
CA TYR A 115 -27.35 -18.93 1.58
C TYR A 115 -27.86 -19.42 2.94
#